data_AF-A0A8T2YJ12-F1
#
_entry.id   AF-A0A8T2YJ12-F1
#
_cell.length_a   1.000
_cell.length_b   1.000
_cell.length_c   1.000
_cell.angle_alpha   90.00
_cell.angle_beta   90.00
_cell.angle_gamma   90.00
#
_symmetry.space_group_name_H-M   'P 1'
#
loop_
_entity.id
_entity.type
_entity.pdbx_description
1 polymer ?
#
loop_
_entity_poly.entity_id
_entity_poly.type
_entity_poly.pdbx_seq_one_letter_code
_entity_poly.pdbx_strand_id
1 'polypeptide(L)'
;MYLLQASRLFPPQKIPWYSTRVSKGREVGCFLEQINITCGKTLTVVGLDTGLLQDFMGSTSGFKNGQLNWLTETLEATTNSWIIVSGYHPVVICDKERVEAKQIYGALHNIFMKYGVNAYISRQGCSSHTVQDGVAYIGIADSIESEPLNSSNGRLAFRNFHRDTVNDWFLLHRVGSLEITTYFVSSAGKIVNKAVIEQRGKVAM
;
A
#
# COMPACT_ATOMS: atom_id res chain seq x y z
N MET A 1 0.33 12.86 12.13
CA MET A 1 1.57 13.25 12.82
C MET A 1 2.43 12.00 13.03
N TYR A 2 3.12 11.51 11.99
CA TYR A 2 3.98 10.30 12.03
C TYR A 2 5.47 10.63 11.87
N LEU A 3 5.81 11.92 11.96
CA LEU A 3 7.16 12.44 11.72
C LEU A 3 8.17 12.14 12.85
N LEU A 4 7.76 11.47 13.94
CA LEU A 4 8.58 11.37 15.16
C LEU A 4 9.21 10.00 15.45
N GLN A 5 8.77 8.90 14.83
CA GLN A 5 9.34 7.58 15.16
C GLN A 5 10.48 7.16 14.24
N ALA A 6 10.35 7.37 12.93
CA ALA A 6 11.43 7.04 12.00
C ALA A 6 12.65 7.97 12.20
N SER A 7 12.42 9.24 12.55
CA SER A 7 13.46 10.24 12.86
C SER A 7 14.15 10.06 14.22
N ARG A 8 13.58 9.24 15.13
CA ARG A 8 14.20 8.90 16.42
C ARG A 8 15.23 7.78 16.31
N LEU A 9 15.00 6.82 15.40
CA LEU A 9 15.91 5.68 15.17
C LEU A 9 16.97 6.00 14.11
N PHE A 10 16.66 6.92 13.19
CA PHE A 10 17.59 7.44 12.21
C PHE A 10 17.64 8.97 12.39
N PRO A 11 18.76 9.56 12.87
CA PRO A 11 18.91 11.01 12.88
C PRO A 11 18.61 11.55 11.48
N PRO A 12 18.21 12.83 11.30
CA PRO A 12 17.87 13.40 10.01
C PRO A 12 19.09 13.37 9.08
N GLN A 13 19.30 12.22 8.47
CA GLN A 13 20.30 11.94 7.48
C GLN A 13 19.67 12.29 6.14
N LYS A 14 20.51 12.42 5.11
CA LYS A 14 20.18 12.87 3.75
C LYS A 14 19.26 11.91 2.97
N ILE A 15 18.29 11.30 3.64
CA ILE A 15 17.31 10.36 3.10
C ILE A 15 16.06 11.18 2.77
N PRO A 16 15.60 11.18 1.50
CA PRO A 16 14.37 11.87 1.14
C PRO A 16 13.17 11.21 1.83
N TRP A 17 12.23 12.04 2.28
CA TRP A 17 11.02 11.59 2.95
C TRP A 17 9.79 11.87 2.10
N TYR A 18 8.96 10.85 1.91
CA TYR A 18 7.69 10.94 1.20
C TYR A 18 6.56 10.62 2.16
N SER A 19 5.45 11.35 2.03
CA SER A 19 4.27 11.12 2.86
C SER A 19 3.00 11.32 2.04
N THR A 20 2.05 10.40 2.19
CA THR A 20 0.66 10.59 1.76
C THR A 20 -0.17 11.03 2.97
N ARG A 21 -1.22 11.82 2.73
CA ARG A 21 -2.19 12.23 3.75
C ARG A 21 -3.43 11.35 3.71
N VAL A 22 -4.15 11.35 4.82
CA VAL A 22 -5.52 10.84 4.93
C VAL A 22 -6.33 11.98 5.52
N SER A 23 -6.76 12.94 4.70
CA SER A 23 -7.46 14.13 5.21
C SER A 23 -8.57 14.57 4.27
N LYS A 24 -9.67 15.10 4.84
CA LYS A 24 -10.73 15.79 4.10
C LYS A 24 -10.30 17.19 3.59
N GLY A 25 -8.99 17.43 3.45
CA GLY A 25 -8.40 18.71 3.07
C GLY A 25 -8.23 18.87 1.54
N ARG A 26 -8.08 20.11 1.07
CA ARG A 26 -8.16 20.49 -0.36
C ARG A 26 -6.86 20.36 -1.18
N GLU A 27 -5.72 20.02 -0.59
CA GLU A 27 -4.45 19.84 -1.33
C GLU A 27 -4.15 18.37 -1.59
N VAL A 28 -3.66 18.07 -2.80
CA VAL A 28 -3.45 16.71 -3.33
C VAL A 28 -2.39 15.97 -2.52
N GLY A 29 -2.80 14.93 -1.78
CA GLY A 29 -1.92 14.10 -0.94
C GLY A 29 -1.19 12.96 -1.65
N CYS A 30 -1.05 13.03 -2.99
CA CYS A 30 -0.43 11.98 -3.80
C CYS A 30 1.01 12.34 -4.17
N PHE A 31 1.85 11.34 -4.43
CA PHE A 31 3.20 11.56 -4.95
C PHE A 31 3.60 10.46 -5.94
N LEU A 32 4.57 10.78 -6.79
CA LEU A 32 5.23 9.87 -7.70
C LEU A 32 6.74 10.05 -7.54
N GLU A 33 7.45 8.96 -7.34
CA GLU A 33 8.90 8.93 -7.29
C GLU A 33 9.43 7.85 -8.23
N GLN A 34 10.51 8.13 -8.95
CA GLN A 34 11.15 7.18 -9.85
C GLN A 34 12.62 7.04 -9.48
N ILE A 35 13.00 5.84 -9.07
CA ILE A 35 14.33 5.54 -8.55
C ILE A 35 15.03 4.62 -9.53
N ASN A 36 16.20 5.02 -10.01
CA ASN A 36 17.04 4.13 -10.81
C ASN A 36 17.57 3.00 -9.94
N ILE A 37 17.30 1.76 -10.33
CA ILE A 37 17.90 0.58 -9.73
C ILE A 37 19.00 0.05 -10.64
N THR A 38 19.78 -0.90 -10.12
CA THR A 38 20.88 -1.52 -10.88
C THR A 38 20.38 -2.21 -12.15
N CYS A 39 21.25 -2.27 -13.16
CA CYS A 39 20.99 -2.93 -14.45
C CYS A 39 19.90 -2.27 -15.32
N GLY A 40 19.82 -0.92 -15.30
CA GLY A 40 18.97 -0.15 -16.22
C GLY A 40 17.46 -0.30 -15.98
N LYS A 41 17.07 -0.84 -14.83
CA LYS A 41 15.68 -0.88 -14.38
C LYS A 41 15.36 0.31 -13.50
N THR A 42 14.08 0.62 -13.38
CA THR A 42 13.57 1.66 -12.49
C THR A 42 12.62 1.07 -11.45
N LEU A 43 12.42 1.82 -10.37
CA LEU A 43 11.39 1.59 -9.37
C LEU A 43 10.50 2.82 -9.33
N THR A 44 9.22 2.64 -9.65
CA THR A 44 8.18 3.64 -9.53
C THR A 44 7.46 3.46 -8.19
N VAL A 45 7.50 4.47 -7.34
CA VAL A 45 6.78 4.51 -6.06
C VAL A 45 5.66 5.56 -6.16
N VAL A 46 4.42 5.12 -5.95
CA VAL A 46 3.23 6.00 -6.00
C VAL A 46 2.59 6.05 -4.63
N GLY A 47 2.38 7.24 -4.08
CA GLY A 47 1.56 7.45 -2.89
C GLY A 47 0.14 7.89 -3.25
N LEU A 48 -0.86 7.27 -2.65
CA LEU A 48 -2.28 7.59 -2.84
C LEU A 48 -2.92 8.12 -1.56
N ASP A 49 -3.80 9.11 -1.69
CA ASP A 49 -4.72 9.50 -0.61
C ASP A 49 -5.96 8.61 -0.70
N THR A 50 -5.85 7.43 -0.09
CA THR A 50 -6.94 6.47 -0.01
C THR A 50 -8.10 6.92 0.89
N GLY A 51 -7.95 8.01 1.67
CA GLY A 51 -9.05 8.58 2.44
C GLY A 51 -10.07 9.27 1.56
N LEU A 52 -9.61 9.95 0.50
CA LEU A 52 -10.45 10.59 -0.50
C LEU A 52 -11.14 9.59 -1.45
N LEU A 53 -10.63 8.36 -1.53
CA LEU A 53 -11.21 7.30 -2.35
C LEU A 53 -12.35 6.55 -1.64
N GLN A 54 -12.54 6.79 -0.33
CA GLN A 54 -13.44 6.06 0.55
C GLN A 54 -14.86 6.68 0.66
N ASP A 55 -15.34 7.40 -0.35
CA ASP A 55 -16.72 7.92 -0.38
C ASP A 55 -17.75 6.76 -0.35
N PHE A 56 -18.24 6.45 0.86
CA PHE A 56 -19.11 5.32 1.21
C PHE A 56 -20.59 5.52 0.86
N MET A 57 -20.99 6.63 0.25
CA MET A 57 -22.34 6.84 -0.30
C MET A 57 -22.37 8.14 -1.11
N GLY A 58 -22.67 8.06 -2.41
CA GLY A 58 -23.41 9.10 -3.13
C GLY A 58 -22.74 10.46 -3.39
N SER A 59 -21.42 10.61 -3.28
CA SER A 59 -20.73 11.82 -3.77
C SER A 59 -19.69 11.42 -4.81
N THR A 60 -20.02 11.63 -6.08
CA THR A 60 -19.05 11.69 -7.19
C THR A 60 -18.26 12.99 -7.05
N SER A 61 -17.37 13.06 -6.05
CA SER A 61 -16.46 14.19 -5.95
C SER A 61 -15.48 14.13 -7.12
N GLY A 62 -15.36 15.23 -7.89
CA GLY A 62 -14.45 15.29 -9.05
C GLY A 62 -12.99 14.95 -8.69
N PHE A 63 -12.62 15.10 -7.42
CA PHE A 63 -11.31 14.73 -6.88
C PHE A 63 -11.04 13.22 -6.86
N LYS A 64 -12.04 12.37 -6.58
CA LYS A 64 -11.90 10.91 -6.64
C LYS A 64 -11.57 10.47 -8.07
N ASN A 65 -12.32 10.99 -9.04
CA ASN A 65 -12.10 10.71 -10.45
C ASN A 65 -10.75 11.28 -10.93
N GLY A 66 -10.38 12.48 -10.46
CA GLY A 66 -9.09 13.09 -10.75
C GLY A 66 -7.91 12.25 -10.27
N GLN A 67 -7.95 11.72 -9.03
CA GLN A 67 -6.88 10.88 -8.50
C GLN A 67 -6.77 9.53 -9.24
N LEU A 68 -7.90 8.89 -9.58
CA LEU A 68 -7.89 7.63 -10.33
C LEU A 68 -7.41 7.83 -11.77
N ASN A 69 -7.80 8.93 -12.42
CA ASN A 69 -7.30 9.27 -13.76
C ASN A 69 -5.80 9.56 -13.72
N TRP A 70 -5.35 10.38 -12.77
CA TRP A 70 -3.92 10.66 -12.58
C TRP A 70 -3.11 9.39 -12.32
N LEU A 71 -3.61 8.47 -11.48
CA LEU A 71 -2.98 7.18 -11.24
C LEU A 71 -2.90 6.36 -12.54
N THR A 72 -3.99 6.32 -13.30
CA THR A 72 -4.07 5.59 -14.57
C THR A 72 -3.05 6.12 -15.58
N GLU A 73 -3.01 7.44 -15.79
CA GLU A 73 -2.05 8.10 -16.68
C GLU A 73 -0.60 7.87 -16.24
N THR A 74 -0.34 7.94 -14.92
CA THR A 74 0.98 7.71 -14.33
C THR A 74 1.46 6.28 -14.55
N LEU A 75 0.58 5.30 -14.34
CA LEU A 75 0.90 3.89 -14.52
C LEU A 75 1.05 3.52 -16.00
N GLU A 76 0.24 4.11 -16.88
CA GLU A 76 0.34 3.90 -18.33
C GLU A 76 1.65 4.46 -18.91
N ALA A 77 2.13 5.59 -18.41
CA ALA A 77 3.41 6.16 -18.79
C ALA A 77 4.63 5.39 -18.23
N THR A 78 4.42 4.50 -17.25
CA THR A 78 5.50 3.75 -16.61
C THR A 78 5.87 2.52 -17.42
N THR A 79 7.13 2.46 -17.88
CA THR A 79 7.65 1.32 -18.64
C THR A 79 8.90 0.73 -18.00
N ASN A 80 9.05 -0.59 -18.06
CA ASN A 80 10.22 -1.34 -17.55
C ASN A 80 10.59 -1.04 -16.08
N SER A 81 9.58 -0.77 -15.24
CA SER A 81 9.75 -0.40 -13.83
C SER A 81 9.12 -1.45 -12.92
N TRP A 82 9.74 -1.67 -11.75
CA TRP A 82 9.00 -2.19 -10.61
C TRP A 82 8.02 -1.13 -10.12
N ILE A 83 6.79 -1.51 -9.80
CA ILE A 83 5.76 -0.56 -9.37
C ILE A 83 5.29 -0.91 -7.96
N ILE A 84 5.52 0.01 -7.03
CA ILE A 84 5.02 -0.05 -5.66
C ILE A 84 4.03 1.10 -5.47
N VAL A 85 2.81 0.76 -5.08
CA VAL A 85 1.79 1.74 -4.70
C VAL A 85 1.62 1.71 -3.19
N SER A 86 1.51 2.87 -2.54
CA SER A 86 1.38 3.01 -1.09
C SER A 86 0.13 3.81 -0.74
N GLY A 87 -0.62 3.34 0.26
CA GLY A 87 -1.84 3.97 0.74
C GLY A 87 -2.07 3.73 2.23
N TYR A 88 -3.19 4.22 2.75
CA TYR A 88 -3.55 4.01 4.15
C TYR A 88 -4.51 2.84 4.32
N HIS A 89 -5.62 2.85 3.58
CA HIS A 89 -6.65 1.82 3.64
C HIS A 89 -6.25 0.57 2.85
N PRO A 90 -6.66 -0.63 3.26
CA PRO A 90 -6.37 -1.84 2.49
C PRO A 90 -7.29 -1.92 1.26
N VAL A 91 -6.76 -2.40 0.14
CA VAL A 91 -7.57 -2.73 -1.06
C VAL A 91 -8.20 -4.12 -0.94
N VAL A 92 -7.54 -4.99 -0.18
CA VAL A 92 -7.86 -6.40 0.05
C VAL A 92 -7.80 -6.68 1.55
N ILE A 93 -8.81 -7.36 2.12
CA ILE A 93 -8.83 -7.81 3.52
C ILE A 93 -8.40 -9.27 3.57
N CYS A 94 -7.44 -9.60 4.43
CA CYS A 94 -7.19 -10.99 4.82
C CYS A 94 -8.23 -11.42 5.85
N ASP A 95 -9.12 -12.32 5.45
CA ASP A 95 -9.97 -13.03 6.39
C ASP A 95 -9.15 -14.18 7.01
N LYS A 96 -9.23 -14.39 8.33
CA LYS A 96 -8.53 -15.52 8.98
C LYS A 96 -9.32 -16.82 8.85
N GLU A 97 -10.62 -16.74 8.57
CA GLU A 97 -11.52 -17.89 8.47
C GLU A 97 -11.80 -18.31 7.02
N ARG A 98 -11.54 -17.43 6.06
CA ARG A 98 -11.64 -17.71 4.62
C ARG A 98 -10.26 -17.58 4.01
N VAL A 99 -9.84 -18.63 3.31
CA VAL A 99 -8.54 -18.72 2.62
C VAL A 99 -8.36 -17.61 1.56
N GLU A 100 -9.43 -16.88 1.23
CA GLU A 100 -9.47 -15.88 0.18
C GLU A 100 -9.68 -14.47 0.72
N ALA A 101 -8.89 -13.56 0.19
CA ALA A 101 -8.89 -12.18 0.62
C ALA A 101 -10.05 -11.41 -0.05
N LYS A 102 -10.86 -10.70 0.76
CA LYS A 102 -12.03 -9.98 0.26
C LYS A 102 -11.62 -8.63 -0.33
N GLN A 103 -11.88 -8.44 -1.61
CA GLN A 103 -11.63 -7.19 -2.32
C GLN A 103 -12.65 -6.12 -1.89
N ILE A 104 -12.19 -5.01 -1.30
CA ILE A 104 -13.06 -3.90 -0.87
C ILE A 104 -13.10 -2.80 -1.94
N TYR A 105 -11.98 -2.60 -2.65
CA TYR A 105 -11.83 -1.54 -3.65
C TYR A 105 -11.61 -2.11 -5.06
N GLY A 106 -12.71 -2.57 -5.67
CA GLY A 106 -12.72 -3.17 -7.01
C GLY A 106 -11.98 -2.35 -8.06
N ALA A 107 -12.27 -1.05 -8.14
CA ALA A 107 -11.67 -0.17 -9.15
C ALA A 107 -10.14 -0.03 -9.01
N LEU A 108 -9.62 0.15 -7.78
CA LEU A 108 -8.17 0.27 -7.56
C LEU A 108 -7.45 -1.05 -7.86
N HIS A 109 -8.01 -2.16 -7.40
CA HIS A 109 -7.46 -3.47 -7.70
C HIS A 109 -7.43 -3.74 -9.22
N ASN A 110 -8.49 -3.39 -9.95
CA ASN A 110 -8.52 -3.52 -11.41
C ASN A 110 -7.46 -2.67 -12.10
N ILE A 111 -7.21 -1.44 -11.63
CA ILE A 111 -6.12 -0.59 -12.13
C ILE A 111 -4.77 -1.28 -11.84
N PHE A 112 -4.56 -1.78 -10.64
CA PHE A 112 -3.31 -2.43 -10.26
C PHE A 112 -3.01 -3.67 -11.11
N MET A 113 -4.02 -4.51 -11.36
CA MET A 113 -3.89 -5.65 -12.27
C MET A 113 -3.58 -5.20 -13.69
N LYS A 114 -4.38 -4.27 -14.24
CA LYS A 114 -4.27 -3.83 -15.63
C LYS A 114 -2.89 -3.28 -15.97
N TYR A 115 -2.31 -2.50 -15.06
CA TYR A 115 -1.02 -1.85 -15.26
C TYR A 115 0.17 -2.56 -14.61
N GLY A 116 -0.03 -3.78 -14.09
CA GLY A 116 1.06 -4.62 -13.60
C GLY A 116 1.74 -4.10 -12.34
N VAL A 117 0.98 -3.52 -11.40
CA VAL A 117 1.50 -3.11 -10.09
C VAL A 117 2.04 -4.34 -9.35
N ASN A 118 3.29 -4.28 -8.88
CA ASN A 118 3.92 -5.43 -8.23
C ASN A 118 3.55 -5.54 -6.77
N ALA A 119 3.48 -4.40 -6.06
CA ALA A 119 3.10 -4.36 -4.66
C ALA A 119 2.19 -3.18 -4.34
N TYR A 120 1.18 -3.43 -3.50
CA TYR A 120 0.42 -2.42 -2.80
C TYR A 120 0.71 -2.52 -1.30
N ILE A 121 1.21 -1.43 -0.73
CA ILE A 121 1.51 -1.31 0.70
C ILE A 121 0.43 -0.46 1.35
N SER A 122 -0.23 -0.99 2.37
CA SER A 122 -1.18 -0.21 3.17
C SER A 122 -0.80 -0.18 4.63
N ARG A 123 -1.14 0.91 5.29
CA ARG A 123 -1.03 0.96 6.74
C ARG A 123 -1.98 -0.03 7.42
N GLN A 124 -3.20 -0.17 6.93
CA GLN A 124 -4.15 -1.17 7.42
C GLN A 124 -4.09 -2.45 6.59
N GLY A 125 -4.75 -3.52 7.03
CA GLY A 125 -4.93 -4.74 6.24
C GLY A 125 -4.21 -5.95 6.82
N CYS A 126 -3.65 -6.78 5.94
CA CYS A 126 -3.04 -8.06 6.31
C CYS A 126 -1.77 -7.86 7.16
N SER A 127 -1.61 -8.65 8.23
CA SER A 127 -0.35 -8.69 9.01
C SER A 127 0.77 -9.45 8.30
N SER A 128 0.46 -10.10 7.18
CA SER A 128 1.38 -10.76 6.25
C SER A 128 1.22 -10.17 4.84
N HIS A 129 1.95 -10.73 3.88
CA HIS A 129 1.66 -10.50 2.47
C HIS A 129 0.65 -11.52 1.95
N THR A 130 -0.16 -11.10 0.98
CA THR A 130 -1.00 -11.98 0.16
C THR A 130 -0.81 -11.57 -1.30
N VAL A 131 -0.81 -12.54 -2.21
CA VAL A 131 -0.73 -12.27 -3.65
C VAL A 131 -2.09 -12.58 -4.24
N GLN A 132 -2.73 -11.56 -4.81
CA GLN A 132 -4.01 -11.69 -5.49
C GLN A 132 -3.88 -11.12 -6.89
N ASP A 133 -4.22 -11.93 -7.89
CA ASP A 133 -4.19 -11.56 -9.31
C ASP A 133 -2.86 -10.95 -9.80
N GLY A 134 -1.76 -11.39 -9.19
CA GLY A 134 -0.41 -10.93 -9.53
C GLY A 134 0.06 -9.67 -8.82
N VAL A 135 -0.76 -9.08 -7.96
CA VAL A 135 -0.40 -7.95 -7.12
C VAL A 135 -0.15 -8.45 -5.70
N ALA A 136 0.98 -8.09 -5.10
CA ALA A 136 1.25 -8.37 -3.69
C ALA A 136 0.63 -7.29 -2.80
N TYR A 137 -0.29 -7.66 -1.91
CA TYR A 137 -0.88 -6.78 -0.91
C TYR A 137 -0.16 -6.98 0.43
N ILE A 138 0.42 -5.91 0.97
CA ILE A 138 1.21 -5.93 2.20
C ILE A 138 0.65 -4.88 3.15
N GLY A 139 0.11 -5.33 4.29
CA GLY A 139 -0.39 -4.43 5.33
C GLY A 139 0.62 -4.25 6.46
N ILE A 140 0.62 -3.07 7.08
CA ILE A 140 1.29 -2.81 8.36
C ILE A 140 0.25 -2.92 9.47
N ALA A 141 -0.39 -4.09 9.58
CA ALA A 141 -1.49 -4.26 10.52
C ALA A 141 -1.06 -3.91 11.95
N ASP A 142 -1.72 -2.93 12.55
CA ASP A 142 -1.78 -2.80 13.99
C ASP A 142 -2.40 -4.10 14.49
N SER A 143 -1.68 -4.87 15.31
CA SER A 143 -2.05 -6.22 15.68
C SER A 143 -3.20 -6.16 16.68
N ILE A 144 -4.43 -6.02 16.19
CA ILE A 144 -5.66 -6.45 16.85
C ILE A 144 -6.64 -6.84 15.75
N GLU A 145 -7.35 -7.93 16.01
CA GLU A 145 -8.52 -8.42 15.29
C GLU A 145 -9.36 -7.27 14.71
N SER A 146 -9.34 -7.14 13.39
CA SER A 146 -10.50 -6.62 12.69
C SER A 146 -11.57 -7.72 12.76
N GLU A 147 -12.23 -7.90 13.89
CA GLU A 147 -13.53 -8.56 13.87
C GLU A 147 -14.42 -7.73 12.93
N PRO A 148 -15.01 -8.33 11.89
CA PRO A 148 -16.06 -7.67 11.14
C PRO A 148 -17.25 -7.56 12.09
N LEU A 149 -17.44 -6.39 12.71
CA LEU A 149 -18.69 -6.10 13.38
C LEU A 149 -19.78 -6.18 12.31
N ASN A 150 -20.61 -7.21 12.39
CA ASN A 150 -21.88 -7.32 11.68
C ASN A 150 -22.77 -6.15 12.12
N SER A 151 -22.58 -5.00 11.47
CA SER A 151 -23.58 -3.94 11.48
C SER A 151 -24.81 -4.52 10.79
N SER A 152 -25.94 -4.53 11.50
CA SER A 152 -27.26 -4.94 11.01
C SER A 152 -27.74 -4.18 9.76
N ASN A 153 -26.94 -3.26 9.21
CA ASN A 153 -27.17 -2.49 7.98
C ASN A 153 -26.14 -2.73 6.86
N GLY A 154 -25.36 -3.82 6.89
CA GLY A 154 -24.45 -4.17 5.78
C GLY A 154 -23.27 -3.20 5.57
N ARG A 155 -22.99 -2.34 6.56
CA ARG A 155 -21.83 -1.43 6.57
C ARG A 155 -20.62 -2.12 7.18
N LEU A 156 -19.59 -2.37 6.38
CA LEU A 156 -18.26 -2.70 6.90
C LEU A 156 -17.65 -1.43 7.50
N ALA A 157 -17.72 -1.29 8.82
CA ALA A 157 -17.09 -0.20 9.54
C ALA A 157 -15.67 -0.62 9.94
N PHE A 158 -14.65 0.00 9.34
CA PHE A 158 -13.28 -0.10 9.86
C PHE A 158 -13.19 0.79 11.10
N ARG A 159 -13.18 0.18 12.29
CA ARG A 159 -13.03 0.95 13.52
C ARG A 159 -11.63 1.55 13.56
N ASN A 160 -11.55 2.88 13.58
CA ASN A 160 -10.31 3.61 13.87
C ASN A 160 -9.93 3.37 15.34
N PHE A 161 -9.29 2.24 15.62
CA PHE A 161 -8.61 2.06 16.90
C PHE A 161 -7.31 2.85 16.86
N HIS A 162 -7.38 4.11 17.27
CA HIS A 162 -6.22 4.78 17.81
C HIS A 162 -5.96 4.13 19.18
N ARG A 163 -4.96 3.26 19.26
CA ARG A 163 -4.49 2.75 20.55
C ARG A 163 -2.97 2.84 20.60
N ASP A 164 -2.49 3.47 21.66
CA ASP A 164 -1.11 3.92 21.90
C ASP A 164 -0.06 2.82 22.10
N THR A 165 -0.36 1.57 21.71
CA THR A 165 0.68 0.54 21.55
C THR A 165 1.16 0.61 20.13
N VAL A 166 2.17 1.46 19.91
CA VAL A 166 2.89 1.47 18.65
C VAL A 166 3.36 0.05 18.38
N ASN A 167 2.84 -0.53 17.31
CA ASN A 167 3.43 -1.69 16.72
C ASN A 167 4.82 -1.29 16.25
N ASP A 168 5.80 -1.69 17.04
CA ASP A 168 7.19 -1.28 16.98
C ASP A 168 7.89 -2.04 15.84
N TRP A 169 7.36 -1.96 14.62
CA TRP A 169 7.94 -2.60 13.45
C TRP A 169 7.74 -1.75 12.20
N PHE A 170 8.63 -1.95 11.23
CA PHE A 170 8.61 -1.27 9.94
C PHE A 170 8.89 -2.24 8.81
N LEU A 171 8.55 -1.84 7.60
CA LEU A 171 8.88 -2.58 6.39
C LEU A 171 10.17 -2.03 5.78
N LEU A 172 11.09 -2.94 5.46
CA LEU A 172 12.28 -2.63 4.68
C LEU A 172 12.18 -3.33 3.32
N HIS A 173 12.15 -2.54 2.25
CA HIS A 173 12.07 -3.05 0.89
C HIS A 173 13.46 -3.03 0.25
N ARG A 174 13.91 -4.19 -0.21
CA ARG A 174 15.08 -4.35 -1.07
C ARG A 174 14.61 -4.67 -2.48
N VAL A 175 14.85 -3.76 -3.41
CA VAL A 175 14.45 -3.90 -4.81
C VAL A 175 15.67 -4.25 -5.66
N GLY A 176 15.65 -5.44 -6.26
CA GLY A 176 16.67 -5.91 -7.18
C GLY A 176 16.17 -5.92 -8.63
N SER A 177 16.99 -6.43 -9.55
CA SER A 177 16.59 -6.57 -10.95
C SER A 177 15.50 -7.63 -11.14
N LEU A 178 15.50 -8.71 -10.36
CA LEU A 178 14.61 -9.87 -10.54
C LEU A 178 13.57 -10.04 -9.44
N GLU A 179 13.72 -9.36 -8.31
CA GLU A 179 12.80 -9.51 -7.18
C GLU A 179 12.70 -8.23 -6.34
N ILE A 180 11.57 -8.10 -5.65
CA ILE A 180 11.39 -7.23 -4.50
C ILE A 180 11.31 -8.11 -3.26
N THR A 181 12.23 -7.92 -2.32
CA THR A 181 12.14 -8.52 -1.00
C THR A 181 11.67 -7.48 0.01
N THR A 182 10.62 -7.81 0.76
CA THR A 182 10.13 -6.99 1.88
C THR A 182 10.41 -7.70 3.19
N TYR A 183 11.16 -7.05 4.08
CA TYR A 183 11.45 -7.53 5.43
C TYR A 183 10.55 -6.82 6.43
N PHE A 184 9.99 -7.59 7.35
CA PHE A 184 9.23 -7.09 8.49
C PHE A 184 10.23 -7.00 9.64
N VAL A 185 10.60 -5.78 10.03
CA VAL A 185 11.70 -5.54 10.97
C VAL A 185 11.13 -4.95 12.25
N SER A 186 11.37 -5.61 13.39
CA SER A 186 10.98 -5.08 14.70
C SER A 186 11.87 -3.90 15.12
N SER A 187 11.45 -3.16 16.14
CA SER A 187 12.20 -2.03 16.72
C SER A 187 13.53 -2.46 17.33
N ALA A 188 13.64 -3.75 17.71
CA ALA A 188 14.89 -4.40 18.10
C ALA A 188 15.81 -4.76 16.91
N GLY A 189 15.44 -4.41 15.68
CA GLY A 189 16.19 -4.69 14.46
C GLY A 189 16.12 -6.15 14.00
N LYS A 190 15.22 -6.96 14.56
CA LYS A 190 15.07 -8.37 14.18
C LYS A 190 14.11 -8.51 13.00
N ILE A 191 14.50 -9.32 12.02
CA ILE A 191 13.61 -9.72 10.92
C ILE A 191 12.63 -10.76 11.49
N VAL A 192 11.34 -10.44 11.51
CA VAL A 192 10.29 -11.33 12.03
C VAL A 192 9.54 -12.05 10.91
N ASN A 193 9.57 -11.51 9.68
CA ASN A 193 8.96 -12.12 8.51
C ASN A 193 9.62 -11.59 7.21
N LYS A 194 9.42 -12.29 6.09
CA LYS A 194 9.91 -11.94 4.76
C LYS A 194 8.82 -12.22 3.72
N ALA A 195 8.64 -11.28 2.79
CA ALA A 195 7.87 -11.49 1.56
C ALA A 195 8.79 -11.30 0.35
N VAL A 196 8.64 -12.15 -0.67
CA VAL A 196 9.43 -12.06 -1.91
C VAL A 196 8.46 -11.99 -3.09
N ILE A 197 8.66 -10.99 -3.94
CA ILE A 197 7.91 -10.78 -5.17
C ILE A 197 8.89 -10.95 -6.31
N GLU A 198 8.75 -12.02 -7.07
CA GLU A 198 9.63 -12.30 -8.22
C GLU A 198 9.08 -11.68 -9.50
N GLN A 199 9.98 -11.35 -10.41
CA GLN A 199 9.60 -10.80 -11.70
C GLN A 199 8.86 -11.89 -12.47
N ARG A 200 7.57 -11.67 -12.72
CA ARG A 200 6.84 -12.52 -13.66
C ARG A 200 7.42 -12.27 -15.05
N GLY A 201 7.86 -13.33 -15.72
CA GLY A 201 8.08 -13.27 -17.15
C GLY A 201 6.80 -12.79 -17.81
N LYS A 202 6.89 -11.86 -18.78
CA LYS A 202 5.74 -11.59 -19.65
C LYS A 202 5.38 -12.92 -20.28
N VAL A 203 4.20 -13.46 -19.98
CA VAL A 203 3.61 -14.49 -20.84
C VAL A 203 3.42 -13.77 -22.17
N ALA A 204 4.23 -14.15 -23.15
CA ALA A 204 4.00 -13.75 -24.52
C ALA A 204 2.62 -14.30 -24.90
N MET A 205 1.66 -13.40 -25.06
CA MET A 205 0.41 -13.69 -25.75
C MET A 205 0.59 -13.29 -27.20
#